data_AF-A0A7T7HHL4-F1
#
_entry.id   AF-A0A7T7HHL4-F1
#
_cell.length_a   1.000
_cell.length_b   1.000
_cell.length_c   1.000
_cell.angle_alpha   90.00
_cell.angle_beta   90.00
_cell.angle_gamma   90.00
#
_symmetry.space_group_name_H-M   'P 1'
#
loop_
_entity.id
_entity.type
_entity.pdbx_description
1 polymer ?
#
loop_
_entity_poly.entity_id
_entity_poly.type
_entity_poly.pdbx_seq_one_letter_code
_entity_poly.pdbx_strand_id
1 'polypeptide(L)'
;MPGYIGKATNRPEDTIGQIAEGERNAMWGPIPGEVLDYDAASGTATVRPLYKWTGPDGQAIDLPDLFEVPVDQPRTGNAGLTFPVPAGTRVMLTPQMRATEAYEGGSDATATDARAFHLSTMRASLAGGDSLSSALPGADGDNTHLRFSTSGEFGIKGSPDGKIQMTGAEGDIIDLLAEVCETLGVLTTTVSSGSSAGTWPITQQAALAALAARLRAMVL
;
A
#
# COMPACT_ATOMS: atom_id res chain seq x y z
N MET A 1 -17.01 32.74 -21.43
CA MET A 1 -17.30 32.74 -22.89
C MET A 1 -16.52 33.88 -23.55
N PRO A 2 -15.33 33.61 -24.12
CA PRO A 2 -14.56 34.60 -24.87
C PRO A 2 -15.37 34.97 -26.13
N GLY A 3 -15.74 36.24 -26.28
CA GLY A 3 -16.52 36.73 -27.42
C GLY A 3 -17.79 37.51 -27.08
N TYR A 4 -18.23 37.51 -25.81
CA TYR A 4 -19.42 38.23 -25.33
C TYR A 4 -19.09 39.58 -24.66
N ILE A 5 -17.95 40.20 -24.99
CA ILE A 5 -17.53 41.46 -24.37
C ILE A 5 -17.30 42.51 -25.48
N GLY A 6 -18.15 43.54 -25.47
CA GLY A 6 -18.05 44.65 -26.41
C GLY A 6 -16.97 45.66 -26.00
N LYS A 7 -16.53 46.48 -26.96
CA LYS A 7 -15.49 47.53 -26.77
C LYS A 7 -15.78 48.51 -25.61
N ALA A 8 -17.04 48.68 -25.21
CA ALA A 8 -17.48 49.61 -24.18
C ALA A 8 -18.10 48.94 -22.94
N THR A 9 -18.20 47.61 -22.92
CA THR A 9 -18.81 46.82 -21.83
C THR A 9 -17.79 45.91 -21.11
N ASN A 10 -16.50 46.04 -21.43
CA ASN A 10 -15.44 45.32 -20.73
C ASN A 10 -15.21 45.91 -19.33
N ARG A 11 -15.60 45.18 -18.30
CA ARG A 11 -15.23 45.54 -16.93
C ARG A 11 -13.84 44.95 -16.64
N PRO A 12 -12.91 45.71 -16.04
CA PRO A 12 -11.62 45.17 -15.61
C PRO A 12 -11.76 43.92 -14.73
N GLU A 13 -12.85 43.83 -13.96
CA GLU A 13 -13.24 42.69 -13.14
C GLU A 13 -13.39 41.39 -13.95
N ASP A 14 -13.96 41.45 -15.16
CA ASP A 14 -14.18 40.27 -16.01
C ASP A 14 -12.85 39.72 -16.56
N THR A 15 -11.94 40.61 -16.92
CA THR A 15 -10.59 40.23 -17.38
C THR A 15 -9.78 39.61 -16.24
N ILE A 16 -9.85 40.17 -15.03
CA ILE A 16 -9.19 39.61 -13.84
C ILE A 16 -9.78 38.24 -13.51
N GLY A 17 -11.11 38.09 -13.56
CA GLY A 17 -11.78 36.81 -13.34
C GLY A 17 -11.34 35.73 -14.33
N GLN A 18 -11.18 36.09 -15.61
CA GLN A 18 -10.70 35.16 -16.64
C GLN A 18 -9.25 34.74 -16.43
N ILE A 19 -8.37 35.66 -16.03
CA ILE A 19 -6.97 35.33 -15.71
C ILE A 19 -6.93 34.38 -14.51
N ALA A 20 -7.67 34.70 -13.45
CA ALA A 20 -7.73 33.86 -12.26
C ALA A 20 -8.30 32.45 -12.55
N GLU A 21 -9.32 32.36 -13.41
CA GLU A 21 -9.86 31.07 -13.85
C GLU A 21 -8.85 30.29 -14.71
N GLY A 22 -8.13 30.96 -15.60
CA GLY A 22 -7.08 30.37 -16.42
C GLY A 22 -5.93 29.81 -15.58
N GLU A 23 -5.45 30.57 -14.60
CA GLU A 23 -4.41 30.12 -13.66
C GLU A 23 -4.87 28.92 -12.83
N ARG A 24 -6.09 28.98 -12.28
CA ARG A 24 -6.66 27.87 -11.50
C ARG A 24 -6.81 26.60 -12.35
N ASN A 25 -7.29 26.72 -13.59
CA ASN A 25 -7.49 25.58 -14.48
C ASN A 25 -6.16 24.99 -15.00
N ALA A 26 -5.08 25.76 -14.98
CA ALA A 26 -3.74 25.28 -15.32
C ALA A 26 -3.05 24.51 -14.18
N MET A 27 -3.51 24.70 -12.93
CA MET A 27 -3.00 23.99 -11.76
C MET A 27 -3.65 22.61 -11.64
N TRP A 28 -2.83 21.56 -11.56
CA TRP A 28 -3.32 20.21 -11.30
C TRP A 28 -3.46 19.96 -9.81
N GLY A 29 -4.51 19.23 -9.44
CA GLY A 29 -4.68 18.65 -8.11
C GLY A 29 -4.36 17.16 -8.12
N PRO A 30 -4.53 16.48 -6.96
CA PRO A 30 -4.44 15.04 -6.90
C PRO A 30 -5.46 14.37 -7.84
N ILE A 31 -4.99 13.41 -8.64
CA ILE A 31 -5.82 12.67 -9.60
C ILE A 31 -5.58 11.16 -9.46
N PRO A 32 -6.61 10.33 -9.68
CA PRO A 32 -6.44 8.88 -9.65
C PRO A 32 -5.65 8.41 -10.90
N GLY A 33 -4.81 7.40 -10.70
CA GLY A 33 -3.99 6.77 -11.74
C GLY A 33 -3.95 5.24 -11.62
N GLU A 34 -3.45 4.60 -12.66
CA GLU A 34 -3.24 3.15 -12.74
C GLU A 34 -1.82 2.86 -13.23
N VAL A 35 -1.09 2.02 -12.48
CA VAL A 35 0.27 1.61 -12.83
C VAL A 35 0.22 0.65 -14.02
N LEU A 36 0.93 0.97 -15.09
CA LEU A 36 1.12 0.10 -16.25
C LEU A 36 2.34 -0.81 -16.07
N ASP A 37 3.43 -0.26 -15.54
CA ASP A 37 4.69 -0.97 -15.29
C ASP A 37 5.43 -0.31 -14.12
N TYR A 38 6.18 -1.10 -13.36
CA TYR A 38 6.93 -0.65 -12.18
C TYR A 38 8.35 -1.20 -12.18
N ASP A 39 9.33 -0.32 -12.12
CA ASP A 39 10.73 -0.66 -11.94
C ASP A 39 11.13 -0.53 -10.47
N ALA A 40 11.28 -1.68 -9.81
CA ALA A 40 11.67 -1.76 -8.41
C ALA A 40 13.13 -1.31 -8.15
N ALA A 41 14.00 -1.31 -9.17
CA ALA A 41 15.40 -0.90 -9.02
C ALA A 41 15.53 0.64 -8.95
N SER A 42 14.79 1.37 -9.80
CA SER A 42 14.75 2.84 -9.78
C SER A 42 13.69 3.40 -8.84
N GLY A 43 12.69 2.61 -8.43
CA GLY A 43 11.57 3.07 -7.63
C GLY A 43 10.56 3.92 -8.42
N THR A 44 10.55 3.77 -9.75
CA THR A 44 9.68 4.53 -10.65
C THR A 44 8.65 3.66 -11.36
N ALA A 45 7.54 4.26 -11.77
CA ALA A 45 6.46 3.59 -12.50
C ALA A 45 6.09 4.36 -13.77
N THR A 46 5.57 3.62 -14.76
CA THR A 46 4.74 4.21 -15.81
C THR A 46 3.30 4.19 -15.33
N VAL A 47 2.66 5.36 -15.23
CA VAL A 47 1.31 5.51 -14.68
C VAL A 47 0.40 6.18 -15.69
N ARG A 48 -0.76 5.57 -15.93
CA ARG A 48 -1.85 6.15 -16.71
C ARG A 48 -2.79 6.94 -15.80
N PRO A 49 -2.94 8.26 -15.98
CA PRO A 49 -3.97 9.01 -15.27
C PRO A 49 -5.37 8.57 -15.73
N LEU A 50 -6.30 8.46 -14.78
CA LEU A 50 -7.68 8.02 -15.04
C LEU A 50 -8.63 9.21 -15.17
N TYR A 51 -8.18 10.41 -14.77
CA TYR A 51 -8.91 11.64 -14.97
C TYR A 51 -8.97 11.99 -16.46
N LYS A 52 -10.16 12.38 -16.93
CA LYS A 52 -10.37 12.87 -18.30
C LYS A 52 -10.50 14.37 -18.29
N TRP A 53 -9.65 15.07 -19.03
CA TRP A 53 -9.77 16.50 -19.19
C TRP A 53 -10.91 16.82 -20.15
N THR A 54 -11.81 17.72 -19.77
CA THR A 54 -12.90 18.15 -20.65
C THR A 54 -12.52 19.48 -21.30
N GLY A 55 -12.38 19.46 -22.63
CA GLY A 55 -12.03 20.65 -23.39
C GLY A 55 -13.16 21.68 -23.46
N PRO A 56 -12.88 22.90 -23.97
CA PRO A 56 -13.89 23.93 -24.17
C PRO A 56 -15.05 23.51 -25.09
N ASP A 57 -14.82 22.50 -25.94
CA ASP A 57 -15.79 21.87 -26.84
C ASP A 57 -16.65 20.78 -26.15
N GLY A 58 -16.40 20.50 -24.87
CA GLY A 58 -17.09 19.49 -24.09
C GLY A 58 -16.60 18.07 -24.33
N GLN A 59 -15.54 17.86 -25.12
CA GLN A 59 -14.98 16.53 -25.34
C GLN A 59 -14.06 16.13 -24.19
N ALA A 60 -14.28 14.92 -23.67
CA ALA A 60 -13.42 14.31 -22.66
C ALA A 60 -12.22 13.64 -23.34
N ILE A 61 -11.02 14.11 -23.03
CA ILE A 61 -9.76 13.63 -23.59
C ILE A 61 -8.99 12.91 -22.48
N ASP A 62 -8.41 11.76 -22.82
CA ASP A 62 -7.52 11.02 -21.95
C ASP A 62 -6.17 11.74 -21.82
N LEU A 63 -5.64 11.77 -20.59
CA LEU A 63 -4.33 12.33 -20.33
C LEU A 63 -3.22 11.39 -20.86
N PRO A 64 -2.04 11.93 -21.21
CA PRO A 64 -0.91 11.10 -21.62
C PRO A 64 -0.43 10.21 -20.47
N ASP A 65 0.10 9.04 -20.82
CA ASP A 65 0.80 8.16 -19.87
C ASP A 65 2.04 8.90 -19.34
N LEU A 66 2.24 8.84 -18.02
CA LEU A 66 3.36 9.48 -17.33
C LEU A 66 4.48 8.45 -17.12
N PHE A 67 5.68 8.78 -17.56
CA PHE A 67 6.87 7.93 -17.45
C PHE A 67 7.75 8.34 -16.27
N GLU A 68 8.51 7.39 -15.73
CA GLU A 68 9.49 7.61 -14.65
C GLU A 68 8.91 8.29 -13.40
N VAL A 69 7.63 8.04 -13.10
CA VAL A 69 6.95 8.64 -11.94
C VAL A 69 7.47 7.99 -10.66
N PRO A 70 8.01 8.75 -9.68
CA PRO A 70 8.44 8.18 -8.40
C PRO A 70 7.27 7.60 -7.63
N VAL A 71 7.44 6.39 -7.10
CA VAL A 71 6.42 5.71 -6.27
C VAL A 71 6.76 5.85 -4.79
N ASP A 72 5.83 6.41 -4.02
CA ASP A 72 5.99 6.56 -2.58
C ASP A 72 5.74 5.23 -1.87
N GLN A 73 6.76 4.72 -1.20
CA GLN A 73 6.68 3.56 -0.32
C GLN A 73 6.98 3.97 1.13
N PRO A 74 6.27 3.44 2.16
CA PRO A 74 6.49 3.83 3.54
C PRO A 74 7.90 3.48 4.01
N ARG A 75 8.74 4.49 4.20
CA ARG A 75 10.12 4.31 4.69
C ARG A 75 10.55 5.44 5.61
N THR A 76 11.53 5.12 6.44
CA THR A 76 12.30 6.03 7.28
C THR A 76 13.77 5.97 6.84
N GLY A 77 14.65 6.69 7.54
CA GLY A 77 16.10 6.57 7.31
C GLY A 77 16.68 5.17 7.57
N ASN A 78 16.03 4.35 8.42
CA ASN A 78 16.59 3.09 8.92
C ASN A 78 15.76 1.84 8.60
N ALA A 79 14.50 2.00 8.20
CA ALA A 79 13.58 0.90 7.92
C ALA A 79 12.52 1.32 6.90
N GLY A 80 11.97 0.38 6.15
CA GLY A 80 10.85 0.62 5.24
C GLY A 80 10.03 -0.63 4.98
N LEU A 81 8.82 -0.42 4.47
CA LEU A 81 7.92 -1.45 3.97
C LEU A 81 7.89 -1.37 2.45
N THR A 82 8.27 -2.48 1.82
CA THR A 82 8.22 -2.59 0.35
C THR A 82 7.01 -3.41 -0.05
N PHE A 83 6.17 -2.83 -0.91
CA PHE A 83 5.03 -3.51 -1.52
C PHE A 83 5.36 -3.93 -2.95
N PRO A 84 4.96 -5.13 -3.38
CA PRO A 84 4.95 -5.47 -4.80
C PRO A 84 3.88 -4.64 -5.51
N VAL A 85 4.24 -3.97 -6.60
CA VAL A 85 3.33 -3.12 -7.38
C VAL A 85 3.12 -3.76 -8.77
N PRO A 86 2.12 -4.65 -8.92
CA PRO A 86 1.79 -5.20 -10.23
C PRO A 86 1.10 -4.17 -11.13
N ALA A 87 1.11 -4.41 -12.44
CA ALA A 87 0.28 -3.67 -13.39
C ALA A 87 -1.21 -3.72 -12.98
N GLY A 88 -1.92 -2.62 -13.20
CA GLY A 88 -3.31 -2.43 -12.76
C GLY A 88 -3.47 -1.89 -11.34
N THR A 89 -2.36 -1.71 -10.60
CA THR A 89 -2.42 -1.12 -9.25
C THR A 89 -2.92 0.32 -9.32
N ARG A 90 -3.95 0.64 -8.53
CA ARG A 90 -4.47 2.01 -8.39
C ARG A 90 -3.54 2.83 -7.50
N VAL A 91 -3.27 4.06 -7.93
CA VAL A 91 -2.43 5.01 -7.20
C VAL A 91 -3.06 6.40 -7.23
N MET A 92 -2.74 7.21 -6.23
CA MET A 92 -3.07 8.63 -6.25
C MET A 92 -1.87 9.41 -6.77
N LEU A 93 -2.03 10.08 -7.90
CA LEU A 93 -1.02 10.97 -8.46
C LEU A 93 -1.16 12.33 -7.78
N THR A 94 -0.12 12.76 -7.05
CA THR A 94 -0.10 14.04 -6.36
C THR A 94 0.95 14.97 -6.98
N PRO A 95 0.55 16.16 -7.45
CA PRO A 95 1.50 17.10 -8.05
C PRO A 95 2.33 17.77 -6.96
N GLN A 96 3.63 17.90 -7.23
CA GLN A 96 4.53 18.68 -6.39
C GLN A 96 4.35 20.19 -6.67
N MET A 97 4.66 21.01 -5.65
CA MET A 97 4.55 22.47 -5.75
C MET A 97 5.42 23.04 -6.88
N ARG A 98 6.61 22.45 -7.10
CA ARG A 98 7.62 22.82 -8.10
C ARG A 98 8.29 21.58 -8.67
N ALA A 99 9.14 21.80 -9.67
CA ALA A 99 10.06 20.82 -10.23
C ALA A 99 10.90 20.14 -9.12
N THR A 100 10.85 18.81 -9.04
CA THR A 100 11.53 18.00 -8.00
C THR A 100 12.68 17.16 -8.54
N GLU A 101 13.02 17.27 -9.82
CA GLU A 101 14.05 16.49 -10.48
C GLU A 101 15.41 16.61 -9.77
N ALA A 102 15.74 17.80 -9.26
CA ALA A 102 16.96 18.02 -8.46
C ALA A 102 16.93 17.23 -7.13
N TYR A 103 15.77 17.13 -6.48
CA TYR A 103 15.62 16.34 -5.26
C TYR A 103 15.72 14.84 -5.53
N GLU A 104 15.02 14.35 -6.56
CA GLU A 104 15.10 12.92 -6.94
C GLU A 104 16.52 12.53 -7.38
N GLY A 105 17.25 13.46 -8.02
CA GLY A 105 18.66 13.29 -8.39
C GLY A 105 19.65 13.40 -7.22
N GLY A 106 19.18 13.67 -6.00
CA GLY A 106 20.02 13.78 -4.79
C GLY A 106 20.76 15.11 -4.61
N SER A 107 20.33 16.16 -5.30
CA SER A 107 20.83 17.54 -5.14
C SER A 107 20.12 18.28 -4.00
N ASP A 108 20.45 19.57 -3.83
CA ASP A 108 19.89 20.55 -2.88
C ASP A 108 18.38 20.88 -3.05
N ALA A 109 17.63 20.09 -3.81
CA ALA A 109 16.21 20.28 -4.09
C ALA A 109 15.83 21.65 -4.69
N THR A 110 16.80 22.38 -5.25
CA THR A 110 16.53 23.64 -5.94
C THR A 110 15.66 23.38 -7.17
N ALA A 111 14.54 24.12 -7.29
CA ALA A 111 13.63 23.99 -8.42
C ALA A 111 14.37 24.29 -9.74
N THR A 112 14.36 23.33 -10.65
CA THR A 112 15.04 23.42 -11.95
C THR A 112 14.30 24.31 -12.94
N ASP A 113 13.00 24.52 -12.73
CA ASP A 113 12.16 25.39 -13.56
C ASP A 113 10.97 26.01 -12.79
N ALA A 114 10.20 26.84 -13.50
CA ALA A 114 9.10 27.63 -12.97
C ALA A 114 7.72 26.95 -13.00
N ARG A 115 7.61 25.69 -13.45
CA ARG A 115 6.35 24.94 -13.46
C ARG A 115 5.86 24.79 -12.02
N ALA A 116 4.54 24.88 -11.83
CA ALA A 116 3.90 24.70 -10.54
C ALA A 116 2.73 23.75 -10.72
N PHE A 117 2.58 22.77 -9.82
CA PHE A 117 1.46 21.84 -9.82
C PHE A 117 1.19 21.23 -11.21
N HIS A 118 2.25 20.75 -11.86
CA HIS A 118 2.20 20.30 -13.25
C HIS A 118 2.13 18.76 -13.34
N LEU A 119 1.55 18.23 -14.42
CA LEU A 119 1.44 16.78 -14.66
C LEU A 119 2.79 16.05 -14.65
N SER A 120 3.87 16.73 -15.03
CA SER A 120 5.22 16.16 -15.08
C SER A 120 5.90 16.07 -13.72
N THR A 121 5.38 16.75 -12.70
CA THR A 121 5.95 16.77 -11.35
C THR A 121 5.08 15.94 -10.40
N MET A 122 4.47 14.88 -10.93
CA MET A 122 3.59 14.00 -10.15
C MET A 122 4.43 12.98 -9.39
N ARG A 123 3.99 12.64 -8.17
CA ARG A 123 4.44 11.44 -7.44
C ARG A 123 3.25 10.51 -7.27
N ALA A 124 3.50 9.21 -7.37
CA ALA A 124 2.48 8.19 -7.23
C ALA A 124 2.50 7.65 -5.80
N SER A 125 1.46 7.96 -5.02
CA SER A 125 1.28 7.35 -3.71
C SER A 125 0.42 6.08 -3.85
N LEU A 126 0.86 4.99 -3.22
CA LEU A 126 0.12 3.73 -3.18
C LEU A 126 -1.15 3.91 -2.35
N ALA A 127 -2.25 4.18 -3.04
CA ALA A 127 -3.56 4.41 -2.46
C ALA A 127 -4.43 3.16 -2.67
N GLY A 128 -4.44 2.28 -1.67
CA GLY A 128 -5.24 1.07 -1.70
C GLY A 128 -6.73 1.41 -1.60
N GLY A 129 -7.57 0.90 -2.52
CA GLY A 129 -9.03 0.93 -2.38
C GLY A 129 -9.75 2.23 -2.75
N ASP A 130 -9.13 3.11 -3.54
CA ASP A 130 -9.69 4.44 -3.89
C ASP A 130 -11.07 4.41 -4.56
N SER A 131 -11.39 3.33 -5.28
CA SER A 131 -12.73 3.19 -5.84
C SER A 131 -13.65 2.49 -4.85
N LEU A 132 -14.78 3.13 -4.53
CA LEU A 132 -15.89 2.51 -3.82
C LEU A 132 -16.39 1.22 -4.49
N SER A 133 -16.12 1.04 -5.79
CA SER A 133 -16.46 -0.17 -6.54
C SER A 133 -15.51 -1.34 -6.29
N SER A 134 -14.38 -1.13 -5.61
CA SER A 134 -13.33 -2.13 -5.37
C SER A 134 -12.87 -2.08 -3.92
N ALA A 135 -13.83 -2.22 -3.00
CA ALA A 135 -13.56 -2.28 -1.56
C ALA A 135 -12.60 -3.43 -1.22
N LEU A 136 -11.79 -3.24 -0.17
CA LEU A 136 -10.87 -4.26 0.34
C LEU A 136 -11.67 -5.48 0.84
N PRO A 137 -11.55 -6.66 0.20
CA PRO A 137 -12.26 -7.86 0.64
C PRO A 137 -11.81 -8.28 2.04
N GLY A 138 -12.75 -8.76 2.86
CA GLY A 138 -12.44 -9.27 4.20
C GLY A 138 -11.79 -8.23 5.13
N ALA A 139 -12.11 -6.94 4.96
CA ALA A 139 -11.72 -5.90 5.91
C ALA A 139 -12.14 -6.30 7.33
N ASP A 140 -11.20 -6.31 8.26
CA ASP A 140 -11.44 -6.67 9.66
C ASP A 140 -11.58 -5.38 10.47
N GLY A 141 -12.73 -5.21 11.14
CA GLY A 141 -13.02 -4.02 11.94
C GLY A 141 -12.50 -4.09 13.38
N ASP A 142 -12.11 -5.28 13.85
CA ASP A 142 -11.76 -5.54 15.24
C ASP A 142 -10.24 -5.77 15.42
N ASN A 143 -9.56 -6.25 14.37
CA ASN A 143 -8.16 -6.65 14.42
C ASN A 143 -7.28 -5.92 13.40
N THR A 144 -6.01 -5.74 13.73
CA THR A 144 -4.99 -5.22 12.80
C THR A 144 -4.47 -6.36 11.94
N HIS A 145 -4.38 -6.16 10.62
CA HIS A 145 -3.89 -7.19 9.70
C HIS A 145 -2.89 -6.62 8.69
N LEU A 146 -1.64 -7.08 8.77
CA LEU A 146 -0.64 -6.91 7.72
C LEU A 146 -0.76 -8.07 6.72
N ARG A 147 -1.37 -7.80 5.56
CA ARG A 147 -1.76 -8.81 4.58
C ARG A 147 -0.67 -9.04 3.54
N PHE A 148 -0.47 -10.30 3.18
CA PHE A 148 0.36 -10.71 2.04
C PHE A 148 -0.47 -11.09 0.81
N SER A 149 -1.79 -11.03 0.91
CA SER A 149 -2.75 -11.31 -0.16
C SER A 149 -3.94 -10.35 -0.09
N THR A 150 -4.56 -10.05 -1.23
CA THR A 150 -5.74 -9.19 -1.27
C THR A 150 -6.96 -9.80 -0.60
N SER A 151 -7.05 -11.14 -0.55
CA SER A 151 -8.09 -11.89 0.17
C SER A 151 -7.97 -11.78 1.69
N GLY A 152 -6.77 -11.45 2.21
CA GLY A 152 -6.47 -11.53 3.64
C GLY A 152 -6.36 -12.98 4.15
N GLU A 153 -6.01 -13.92 3.28
CA GLU A 153 -5.78 -15.32 3.66
C GLU A 153 -4.40 -15.49 4.34
N PHE A 154 -3.40 -14.79 3.81
CA PHE A 154 -2.03 -14.80 4.33
C PHE A 154 -1.67 -13.46 4.95
N GLY A 155 -0.95 -13.50 6.07
CA GLY A 155 -0.50 -12.29 6.75
C GLY A 155 -0.21 -12.49 8.24
N ILE A 156 0.00 -11.35 8.88
CA ILE A 156 0.15 -11.24 10.33
C ILE A 156 -1.02 -10.45 10.87
N LYS A 157 -1.78 -11.06 11.76
CA LYS A 157 -2.95 -10.47 12.38
C LYS A 157 -2.77 -10.36 13.87
N GLY A 158 -3.22 -9.27 14.45
CA GLY A 158 -3.14 -9.01 15.89
C GLY A 158 -4.43 -8.39 16.40
N SER A 159 -4.87 -8.86 17.56
CA SER A 159 -6.04 -8.34 18.26
C SER A 159 -5.67 -7.39 19.39
N PRO A 160 -6.61 -6.53 19.83
CA PRO A 160 -6.44 -5.71 21.03
C PRO A 160 -6.25 -6.52 22.33
N ASP A 161 -6.76 -7.76 22.42
CA ASP A 161 -6.60 -8.63 23.59
C ASP A 161 -5.26 -9.40 23.62
N GLY A 162 -4.36 -9.12 22.66
CA GLY A 162 -2.99 -9.65 22.65
C GLY A 162 -2.84 -11.01 21.99
N LYS A 163 -3.88 -11.50 21.31
CA LYS A 163 -3.80 -12.69 20.46
C LYS A 163 -3.24 -12.33 19.09
N ILE A 164 -2.49 -13.27 18.51
CA ILE A 164 -1.74 -13.08 17.28
C ILE A 164 -2.02 -14.28 16.36
N GLN A 165 -2.03 -14.01 15.07
CA GLN A 165 -2.07 -15.02 14.02
C GLN A 165 -0.96 -14.70 13.00
N MET A 166 -0.23 -15.72 12.58
CA MET A 166 0.76 -15.67 11.51
C MET A 166 0.44 -16.78 10.52
N THR A 167 -0.43 -16.47 9.56
CA THR A 167 -0.99 -17.45 8.62
C THR A 167 -0.17 -17.47 7.33
N GLY A 168 0.41 -18.63 7.04
CA GLY A 168 0.99 -18.96 5.74
C GLY A 168 0.13 -19.97 4.97
N ALA A 169 0.63 -20.45 3.83
CA ALA A 169 -0.07 -21.43 3.00
C ALA A 169 -0.36 -22.77 3.71
N GLU A 170 0.47 -23.12 4.70
CA GLU A 170 0.39 -24.39 5.44
C GLU A 170 -0.23 -24.22 6.84
N GLY A 171 -0.89 -23.10 7.10
CA GLY A 171 -1.57 -22.82 8.37
C GLY A 171 -0.92 -21.73 9.23
N ASP A 172 -1.39 -21.64 10.47
CA ASP A 172 -0.90 -20.67 11.46
C ASP A 172 0.33 -21.19 12.21
N ILE A 173 1.37 -20.36 12.32
CA ILE A 173 2.63 -20.76 12.96
C ILE A 173 2.43 -21.09 14.45
N ILE A 174 1.58 -20.36 15.17
CA ILE A 174 1.36 -20.59 16.60
C ILE A 174 0.60 -21.91 16.81
N ASP A 175 -0.38 -22.21 15.95
CA ASP A 175 -1.06 -23.51 15.93
C ASP A 175 -0.09 -24.66 15.63
N LEU A 176 0.74 -24.56 14.59
CA LEU A 176 1.73 -25.58 14.25
C LEU A 176 2.72 -25.81 15.41
N LEU A 177 3.14 -24.76 16.10
CA LEU A 177 4.01 -24.88 17.28
C LEU A 177 3.30 -25.52 18.47
N ALA A 178 2.01 -25.23 18.66
CA ALA A 178 1.20 -25.88 19.69
C ALA A 178 1.08 -27.38 19.42
N GLU A 179 0.79 -27.76 18.18
CA GLU A 179 0.71 -29.17 17.73
C GLU A 179 2.04 -29.92 17.92
N VAL A 180 3.18 -29.27 17.68
CA VAL A 180 4.50 -29.84 17.96
C VAL A 180 4.66 -30.10 19.47
N CYS A 181 4.29 -29.15 20.34
CA CYS A 181 4.36 -29.33 21.78
C CYS A 181 3.43 -30.45 22.27
N GLU A 182 2.23 -30.56 21.71
CA GLU A 182 1.25 -31.62 21.99
C GLU A 182 1.80 -32.98 21.56
N THR A 183 2.37 -33.08 20.36
CA THR A 183 2.98 -34.30 19.82
C THR A 183 4.17 -34.76 20.66
N LEU A 184 5.06 -33.84 21.04
CA LEU A 184 6.19 -34.14 21.92
C LEU A 184 5.72 -34.51 23.33
N GLY A 185 4.65 -33.88 23.81
CA GLY A 185 4.08 -34.09 25.15
C GLY A 185 3.49 -35.47 25.37
N VAL A 186 3.24 -36.24 24.31
CA VAL A 186 2.76 -37.63 24.40
C VAL A 186 3.84 -38.67 24.06
N LEU A 187 5.08 -38.24 23.77
CA LEU A 187 6.15 -39.18 23.45
C LEU A 187 6.48 -40.08 24.64
N THR A 188 6.73 -41.35 24.31
CA THR A 188 7.17 -42.38 25.23
C THR A 188 8.35 -43.15 24.66
N THR A 189 9.32 -43.50 25.51
CA THR A 189 10.43 -44.37 25.17
C THR A 189 10.03 -45.83 25.40
N THR A 190 10.09 -46.66 24.37
CA THR A 190 9.87 -48.10 24.48
C THR A 190 11.19 -48.84 24.61
N VAL A 191 11.38 -49.56 25.72
CA VAL A 191 12.52 -50.45 25.95
C VAL A 191 12.06 -51.89 25.66
N SER A 192 12.59 -52.50 24.60
CA SER A 192 12.08 -53.77 24.06
C SER A 192 12.66 -55.03 24.70
N SER A 193 13.76 -54.94 25.45
CA SER A 193 14.37 -56.08 26.16
C SER A 193 15.22 -55.63 27.35
N GLY A 194 15.52 -56.55 28.26
CA GLY A 194 16.26 -56.30 29.50
C GLY A 194 15.37 -56.08 30.72
N SER A 195 15.99 -55.88 31.89
CA SER A 195 15.30 -55.72 33.19
C SER A 195 14.42 -54.48 33.29
N SER A 196 14.60 -53.52 32.38
CA SER A 196 13.85 -52.26 32.32
C SER A 196 12.89 -52.18 31.13
N ALA A 197 12.53 -53.34 30.55
CA ALA A 197 11.59 -53.42 29.44
C ALA A 197 10.22 -52.83 29.82
N GLY A 198 9.67 -51.99 28.94
CA GLY A 198 8.44 -51.23 29.20
C GLY A 198 8.38 -49.93 28.43
N THR A 199 7.27 -49.21 28.60
CA THR A 199 7.03 -47.90 27.99
C THR A 199 7.16 -46.82 29.06
N TRP A 200 8.04 -45.85 28.83
CA TRP A 200 8.38 -44.82 29.80
C TRP A 200 8.05 -43.43 29.23
N PRO A 201 7.27 -42.59 29.94
CA PRO A 201 7.06 -41.21 29.52
C PRO A 201 8.35 -40.41 29.62
N ILE A 202 8.50 -39.40 28.75
CA ILE A 202 9.59 -38.44 28.89
C ILE A 202 9.38 -37.54 30.11
N THR A 203 10.45 -37.01 30.70
CA THR A 203 10.35 -36.19 31.92
C THR A 203 9.73 -34.81 31.68
N GLN A 204 9.69 -34.36 30.44
CA GLN A 204 9.23 -33.01 30.06
C GLN A 204 7.74 -32.93 29.70
N GLN A 205 6.96 -34.02 29.77
CA GLN A 205 5.57 -34.03 29.31
C GLN A 205 4.72 -32.90 29.93
N ALA A 206 4.81 -32.70 31.24
CA ALA A 206 4.06 -31.63 31.93
C ALA A 206 4.48 -30.22 31.47
N ALA A 207 5.77 -30.01 31.20
CA ALA A 207 6.28 -28.73 30.72
C ALA A 207 5.81 -28.45 29.27
N LEU A 208 5.81 -29.47 28.41
CA LEU A 208 5.32 -29.39 27.04
C LEU A 208 3.81 -29.12 26.98
N ALA A 209 3.03 -29.77 27.84
CA ALA A 209 1.58 -29.51 27.94
C ALA A 209 1.29 -28.06 28.39
N ALA A 210 2.05 -27.54 29.35
CA ALA A 210 1.91 -26.15 29.77
C ALA A 210 2.30 -25.16 28.67
N LEU A 211 3.32 -25.47 27.87
CA LEU A 211 3.71 -24.66 26.71
C LEU A 211 2.64 -24.67 25.62
N ALA A 212 2.09 -25.85 25.28
CA ALA A 212 0.98 -25.97 24.33
C ALA A 212 -0.23 -25.11 24.76
N ALA A 213 -0.64 -25.19 26.03
CA ALA A 213 -1.75 -24.39 26.56
C ALA A 213 -1.50 -22.87 26.43
N ARG A 214 -0.26 -22.41 26.64
CA ARG A 214 0.11 -21.00 26.46
C ARG A 214 0.09 -20.58 24.99
N LEU A 215 0.56 -21.44 24.08
CA LEU A 215 0.52 -21.17 22.64
C LEU A 215 -0.93 -21.06 22.17
N ARG A 216 -1.79 -22.03 22.52
CA ARG A 216 -3.23 -22.02 22.20
C ARG A 216 -3.96 -20.78 22.74
N ALA A 217 -3.57 -20.29 23.91
CA ALA A 217 -4.15 -19.07 24.49
C ALA A 217 -3.77 -17.78 23.73
N MET A 218 -2.71 -17.81 22.91
CA MET A 218 -2.26 -16.67 22.09
C MET A 218 -2.80 -16.70 20.66
N VAL A 219 -3.42 -17.80 20.22
CA VAL A 219 -4.02 -17.91 18.88
C VAL A 219 -5.25 -17.02 18.80
N LEU A 220 -5.35 -16.26 17.70
CA LEU A 220 -6.45 -15.34 17.41
C LEU A 220 -7.79 -16.06 17.21
#